data_AF-A0A534QBR0-F1
#
_entry.id   AF-A0A534QBR0-F1
#
_cell.length_a   1.000
_cell.length_b   1.000
_cell.length_c   1.000
_cell.angle_alpha   90.00
_cell.angle_beta   90.00
_cell.angle_gamma   90.00
#
_symmetry.space_group_name_H-M   'P 1'
#
loop_
_entity.id
_entity.type
_entity.pdbx_description
1 polymer ?
#
loop_
_entity_poly.entity_id
_entity_poly.type
_entity_poly.pdbx_seq_one_letter_code
_entity_poly.pdbx_strand_id
1 'polypeptide(L)'
;MRSALRGHRLVQIVLVTTIACSANAARAAGDHCQADALGKWYCASDPRGTAVVDKLGRVVCAPGGCVMQDDRKQDERDWACSSTPGGTAATAPERPVCEGGCRPPEATQCKKL
;
A
#
# COMPACT_ATOMS: atom_id res chain seq x y z
N MET A 1 52.41 28.65 43.76
CA MET A 1 51.44 27.67 44.29
C MET A 1 50.25 27.60 43.34
N ARG A 2 49.93 26.37 42.85
CA ARG A 2 48.62 25.86 42.37
C ARG A 2 47.82 26.75 41.39
N SER A 3 47.79 26.45 40.09
CA SER A 3 46.97 25.42 39.39
C SER A 3 45.65 25.97 38.81
N ALA A 4 45.44 25.60 37.55
CA ALA A 4 44.18 25.48 36.81
C ALA A 4 43.52 26.75 36.26
N LEU A 5 43.47 26.85 34.93
CA LEU A 5 42.24 26.55 34.18
C LEU A 5 42.60 26.29 32.71
N ARG A 6 42.28 25.07 32.28
CA ARG A 6 42.55 24.49 30.97
C ARG A 6 41.71 25.16 29.88
N GLY A 7 42.43 25.60 28.85
CA GLY A 7 42.07 25.67 27.43
C GLY A 7 40.62 25.42 27.04
N HIS A 8 39.95 26.51 26.71
CA HIS A 8 38.84 26.52 25.77
C HIS A 8 39.37 26.63 24.33
N ARG A 9 38.61 26.03 23.41
CA ARG A 9 38.60 26.16 21.95
C ARG A 9 39.49 25.19 21.17
N LEU A 10 38.84 24.23 20.51
CA LEU A 10 38.76 24.12 19.05
C LEU A 10 37.99 22.81 18.75
N VAL A 11 36.69 22.91 18.49
CA VAL A 11 36.14 22.76 17.13
C VAL A 11 36.55 21.44 16.48
N GLN A 12 35.79 20.38 16.74
CA GLN A 12 35.46 19.39 15.71
C GLN A 12 34.01 18.93 15.96
N ILE A 13 33.10 19.73 15.42
CA ILE A 13 31.71 19.34 15.18
C ILE A 13 31.79 18.23 14.13
N VAL A 14 31.73 16.97 14.55
CA VAL A 14 31.54 15.84 13.64
C VAL A 14 30.09 15.91 13.19
N LEU A 15 29.90 16.52 12.03
CA LEU A 15 28.65 16.60 11.31
C LEU A 15 28.27 15.17 10.88
N VAL A 16 27.52 14.47 11.72
CA VAL A 16 26.91 13.19 11.35
C VAL A 16 25.84 13.52 10.30
N THR A 17 26.17 13.31 9.04
CA THR A 17 25.25 13.40 7.91
C THR A 17 24.18 12.33 8.08
N THR A 18 23.07 12.72 8.70
CA THR A 18 21.82 11.99 8.64
C THR A 18 21.38 11.94 7.18
N ILE A 19 21.59 10.79 6.54
CA ILE A 19 20.92 10.45 5.29
C ILE A 19 19.43 10.33 5.63
N ALA A 20 18.73 11.45 5.55
CA ALA A 20 17.28 11.46 5.54
C ALA A 20 16.88 10.78 4.22
N CYS A 21 16.58 9.48 4.27
CA CYS A 21 15.77 8.85 3.25
C CYS A 21 14.45 9.61 3.24
N SER A 22 14.33 10.55 2.30
CA SER A 22 13.07 11.20 1.94
C SER A 22 12.17 10.13 1.37
N ALA A 23 11.44 9.46 2.26
CA ALA A 23 10.23 8.75 1.92
C ALA A 23 9.23 9.79 1.42
N ASN A 24 9.37 10.20 0.16
CA ASN A 24 8.32 10.85 -0.61
C ASN A 24 7.23 9.81 -0.86
N ALA A 25 6.59 9.32 0.20
CA ALA A 25 5.28 8.73 0.11
C ALA A 25 4.35 9.92 -0.12
N ALA A 26 4.15 10.26 -1.40
CA ALA A 26 3.12 11.18 -1.82
C ALA A 26 1.77 10.64 -1.31
N ARG A 27 1.36 11.06 -0.12
CA ARG A 27 0.03 10.81 0.44
C ARG A 27 -0.91 11.82 -0.18
N ALA A 28 -1.50 11.46 -1.32
CA ALA A 28 -2.75 12.05 -1.83
C ALA A 28 -3.29 11.22 -3.01
N ALA A 29 -3.64 9.96 -2.77
CA ALA A 29 -4.56 9.23 -3.64
C ALA A 29 -5.54 8.53 -2.69
N GLY A 30 -6.73 9.12 -2.51
CA GLY A 30 -7.67 8.70 -1.46
C GLY A 30 -7.96 7.20 -1.57
N ASP A 31 -7.62 6.45 -0.52
CA ASP A 31 -7.94 5.06 -0.11
C ASP A 31 -8.24 3.96 -1.17
N HIS A 32 -8.05 4.22 -2.46
CA HIS A 32 -8.66 3.49 -3.59
C HIS A 32 -7.73 3.34 -4.80
N CYS A 33 -6.52 3.90 -4.76
CA CYS A 33 -5.54 3.85 -5.84
C CYS A 33 -4.25 3.18 -5.39
N GLN A 34 -3.51 2.61 -6.34
CA GLN A 34 -2.29 1.86 -6.08
C GLN A 34 -1.24 2.12 -7.17
N ALA A 35 0.04 2.15 -6.76
CA ALA A 35 1.15 2.25 -7.69
C ALA A 35 1.64 0.87 -8.13
N ASP A 36 2.04 0.73 -9.39
CA ASP A 36 2.78 -0.43 -9.87
C ASP A 36 4.24 -0.39 -9.40
N ALA A 37 5.00 -1.46 -9.69
CA ALA A 37 6.42 -1.56 -9.34
C ALA A 37 7.32 -0.48 -10.00
N LEU A 38 6.83 0.22 -11.03
CA LEU A 38 7.52 1.31 -11.72
C LEU A 38 7.05 2.69 -11.24
N GLY A 39 6.19 2.75 -10.23
CA GLY A 39 5.65 3.99 -9.66
C GLY A 39 4.52 4.64 -10.48
N LYS A 40 3.95 3.94 -11.46
CA LYS A 40 2.76 4.42 -12.20
C LYS A 40 1.51 4.15 -11.35
N TRP A 41 0.66 5.16 -11.22
CA TRP A 41 -0.53 5.08 -10.40
C TRP A 41 -1.76 4.65 -11.19
N TYR A 42 -2.58 3.81 -10.56
CA TYR A 42 -3.83 3.31 -11.09
C TYR A 42 -4.90 3.40 -10.00
N CYS A 43 -6.11 3.76 -10.39
CA CYS A 43 -7.28 3.73 -9.53
C CYS A 43 -8.33 2.79 -10.13
N ALA A 44 -9.27 2.32 -9.32
CA ALA A 44 -10.46 1.68 -9.87
C ALA A 44 -11.22 2.65 -10.80
N SER A 45 -11.78 2.12 -11.88
CA SER A 45 -12.63 2.88 -12.80
C SER A 45 -13.91 3.38 -12.12
N ASP A 46 -14.43 2.62 -11.16
CA ASP A 46 -15.46 3.12 -10.25
C ASP A 46 -14.79 3.97 -9.15
N PRO A 47 -15.26 5.20 -8.89
CA PRO A 47 -14.67 6.09 -7.90
C PRO A 47 -14.77 5.55 -6.45
N ARG A 48 -15.60 4.54 -6.20
CA ARG A 48 -15.73 3.87 -4.89
C ARG A 48 -15.02 2.50 -4.87
N GLY A 49 -14.34 2.15 -5.95
CA GLY A 49 -13.62 0.89 -6.08
C GLY A 49 -12.27 0.87 -5.38
N THR A 50 -11.56 -0.24 -5.50
CA THR A 50 -10.25 -0.42 -4.88
C THR A 50 -9.26 -0.96 -5.89
N ALA A 51 -8.05 -0.41 -5.90
CA ALA A 51 -6.89 -0.93 -6.60
C ALA A 51 -5.98 -1.70 -5.63
N VAL A 52 -5.55 -2.90 -6.02
CA VAL A 52 -4.65 -3.78 -5.26
C VAL A 52 -3.55 -4.32 -6.17
N VAL A 53 -2.51 -4.93 -5.60
CA VAL A 53 -1.43 -5.57 -6.36
C VAL A 53 -1.62 -7.09 -6.33
N ASP A 54 -1.68 -7.72 -7.49
CA ASP A 54 -1.77 -9.18 -7.61
C ASP A 54 -0.43 -9.88 -7.29
N LYS A 55 -0.43 -11.22 -7.25
CA LYS A 55 0.78 -12.03 -6.98
C LYS A 55 1.91 -11.83 -8.00
N LEU A 56 1.62 -11.27 -9.18
CA LEU A 56 2.59 -10.99 -10.24
C LEU A 56 3.10 -9.54 -10.18
N GLY A 57 2.69 -8.75 -9.17
CA GLY A 57 3.10 -7.36 -9.03
C GLY A 57 2.32 -6.39 -9.92
N ARG A 58 1.22 -6.83 -10.55
CA ARG A 58 0.38 -5.99 -11.42
C ARG A 58 -0.70 -5.31 -10.59
N VAL A 59 -1.01 -4.06 -10.92
CA VAL A 59 -2.16 -3.39 -10.32
C VAL A 59 -3.45 -3.89 -10.99
N VAL A 60 -4.37 -4.36 -10.16
CA VAL A 60 -5.70 -4.85 -10.54
C VAL A 60 -6.76 -4.16 -9.69
N CYS A 61 -7.96 -3.98 -10.23
CA CYS A 61 -8.99 -3.17 -9.59
C CYS A 61 -10.34 -3.88 -9.53
N ALA A 62 -11.18 -3.47 -8.58
CA ALA A 62 -12.54 -3.95 -8.41
C ALA A 62 -13.48 -2.80 -8.02
N PRO A 63 -14.80 -2.93 -8.22
CA PRO A 63 -15.76 -1.88 -7.88
C PRO A 63 -15.95 -1.68 -6.36
N GLY A 64 -15.67 -2.68 -5.54
CA GLY A 64 -15.74 -2.58 -4.08
C GLY A 64 -14.42 -2.96 -3.40
N GLY A 65 -14.45 -2.96 -2.07
CA GLY A 65 -13.31 -3.32 -1.22
C GLY A 65 -12.84 -4.75 -1.46
N CYS A 66 -11.53 -4.95 -1.27
CA CYS A 66 -10.85 -6.22 -1.50
C CYS A 66 -10.21 -6.74 -0.21
N VAL A 67 -10.24 -8.05 -0.04
CA VAL A 67 -9.52 -8.74 1.03
C VAL A 67 -8.68 -9.87 0.45
N MET A 68 -7.46 -10.01 0.96
CA MET A 68 -6.63 -11.15 0.61
C MET A 68 -7.11 -12.36 1.40
N GLN A 69 -7.34 -13.48 0.72
CA GLN A 69 -7.59 -14.75 1.38
C GLN A 69 -6.43 -15.70 1.14
N ASP A 70 -6.00 -16.37 2.21
CA ASP A 70 -5.24 -17.61 2.12
C ASP A 70 -6.20 -18.77 1.81
N ASP A 71 -6.25 -19.22 0.56
CA ASP A 71 -6.96 -20.48 0.26
C ASP A 71 -6.06 -21.64 0.71
N ARG A 72 -6.29 -22.09 1.94
CA ARG A 72 -5.56 -23.22 2.56
C ARG A 72 -5.65 -24.51 1.74
N LYS A 73 -6.58 -24.63 0.79
CA LYS A 73 -6.70 -25.80 -0.09
C LYS A 73 -5.90 -25.68 -1.38
N GLN A 74 -5.61 -24.45 -1.83
CA GLN A 74 -4.91 -24.21 -3.10
C GLN A 74 -3.49 -23.66 -2.93
N ASP A 75 -3.02 -23.49 -1.68
CA ASP A 75 -1.69 -22.94 -1.35
C ASP A 75 -1.43 -21.56 -2.00
N GLU A 76 -2.50 -20.87 -2.41
CA GLU A 76 -2.41 -19.64 -3.16
C GLU A 76 -3.22 -18.54 -2.50
N ARG A 77 -2.58 -17.37 -2.38
CA ARG A 77 -3.20 -16.16 -1.86
C ARG A 77 -3.74 -15.37 -3.02
N ASP A 78 -5.06 -15.18 -3.02
CA ASP A 78 -5.74 -14.35 -4.02
C ASP A 78 -6.65 -13.32 -3.37
N TRP A 79 -6.94 -12.29 -4.15
CA TRP A 79 -7.85 -11.22 -3.77
C TRP A 79 -9.30 -11.60 -4.04
N ALA A 80 -10.14 -11.44 -3.02
CA ALA A 80 -11.58 -11.46 -3.14
C ALA A 80 -12.14 -10.06 -2.90
N CYS A 81 -12.86 -9.53 -3.89
CA CYS A 81 -13.41 -8.18 -3.83
C CYS A 81 -14.93 -8.19 -3.90
N SER A 82 -15.56 -7.17 -3.31
CA SER A 82 -16.99 -6.94 -3.45
C SER A 82 -17.35 -6.58 -4.88
N SER A 83 -18.45 -7.17 -5.36
CA SER A 83 -19.04 -6.83 -6.66
C SER A 83 -19.89 -5.56 -6.59
N THR A 84 -20.29 -5.12 -5.40
CA THR A 84 -21.02 -3.86 -5.20
C THR A 84 -20.04 -2.68 -5.22
N PRO A 85 -20.29 -1.64 -6.03
CA PRO A 85 -19.53 -0.39 -5.97
C PRO A 85 -19.46 0.22 -4.56
N GLY A 86 -18.26 0.31 -3.99
CA GLY A 86 -18.04 0.76 -2.60
C GLY A 86 -18.47 -0.24 -1.52
N GLY A 87 -18.92 -1.43 -1.91
CA GLY A 87 -19.26 -2.50 -0.99
C GLY A 87 -18.02 -3.06 -0.29
N THR A 88 -18.23 -3.71 0.85
CA THR A 88 -17.13 -4.21 1.68
C THR A 88 -16.80 -5.68 1.39
N ALA A 89 -15.54 -6.06 1.60
CA ALA A 89 -15.09 -7.44 1.66
C ALA A 89 -14.32 -7.68 2.97
N ALA A 90 -14.59 -8.79 3.64
CA ALA A 90 -13.99 -9.14 4.92
C ALA A 90 -13.50 -10.59 4.93
N THR A 91 -12.37 -10.84 5.58
CA THR A 91 -11.85 -12.19 5.80
C THR A 91 -12.83 -12.96 6.69
N ALA A 92 -13.07 -14.22 6.37
CA ALA A 92 -13.78 -15.16 7.24
C ALA A 92 -13.09 -16.54 7.22
N PRO A 93 -13.40 -17.43 8.18
CA PRO A 93 -12.67 -18.70 8.35
C PRO A 93 -12.72 -19.63 7.14
N GLU A 94 -13.85 -19.70 6.45
CA GLU A 94 -14.03 -20.58 5.28
C GLU A 94 -13.79 -19.82 3.97
N ARG A 95 -14.46 -18.69 3.79
CA ARG A 95 -14.39 -17.83 2.62
C ARG A 95 -14.71 -16.38 2.98
N PRO A 96 -14.18 -15.39 2.23
CA PRO A 96 -14.49 -14.00 2.38
C PRO A 96 -16.00 -13.77 2.29
N VAL A 97 -16.44 -12.81 3.09
CA VAL A 97 -17.79 -12.28 3.00
C VAL A 97 -17.68 -10.97 2.24
N CYS A 98 -18.32 -10.92 1.07
CA CYS A 98 -18.34 -9.73 0.23
C CYS A 98 -19.78 -9.27 0.00
N GLU A 99 -20.02 -7.97 0.12
CA GLU A 99 -21.29 -7.38 -0.28
C GLU A 99 -21.52 -7.59 -1.78
N GLY A 100 -22.72 -8.03 -2.17
CA GLY A 100 -23.05 -8.32 -3.57
C GLY A 100 -22.30 -9.51 -4.18
N GLY A 101 -21.59 -10.30 -3.37
CA GLY A 101 -20.82 -11.46 -3.82
C GLY A 101 -19.34 -11.14 -4.11
N CYS A 102 -18.50 -12.15 -3.93
CA CYS A 102 -17.05 -12.04 -4.13
C CYS A 102 -16.67 -12.30 -5.59
N ARG A 103 -15.78 -11.47 -6.12
CA ARG A 103 -15.17 -11.60 -7.45
C ARG A 103 -13.67 -11.35 -7.39
N PRO A 104 -12.87 -11.90 -8.33
CA PRO A 104 -11.50 -11.47 -8.50
C PRO A 104 -11.45 -10.02 -9.02
N PRO A 105 -10.42 -9.23 -8.65
CA PRO A 105 -10.13 -7.95 -9.29
C PRO A 105 -9.49 -8.14 -10.67
N GLU A 106 -9.61 -7.14 -11.55
CA GLU A 106 -9.15 -7.21 -12.93
C GLU A 106 -8.40 -5.93 -13.35
N ALA A 107 -7.37 -6.06 -14.17
CA ALA A 107 -6.59 -4.92 -14.67
C ALA A 107 -7.41 -4.00 -15.59
N THR A 108 -8.39 -4.56 -16.32
CA THR A 108 -9.29 -3.80 -17.21
C THR A 108 -10.24 -2.86 -16.46
N GLN A 109 -10.41 -3.07 -15.15
CA GLN A 109 -11.18 -2.19 -14.27
C GLN A 109 -10.34 -1.08 -13.65
N CYS A 110 -9.07 -0.95 -14.04
CA CYS A 110 -8.21 0.13 -13.60
C CYS A 110 -8.17 1.27 -14.62
N LYS A 111 -8.11 2.50 -14.10
CA LYS A 111 -7.76 3.69 -14.85
C LYS A 111 -6.39 4.18 -14.40
N LYS A 112 -5.49 4.39 -15.36
CA LYS A 112 -4.19 5.00 -15.11
C LYS A 112 -4.33 6.51 -14.83
N LEU A 113 -3.57 7.02 -13.87
CA LEU A 113 -3.44 8.45 -13.58
C LEU A 113 -2.33 9.12 -14.40
#